data_AF-A0A7Y5KF29-F1
#
_entry.id   AF-A0A7Y5KF29-F1
#
_cell.length_a   1.000
_cell.length_b   1.000
_cell.length_c   1.000
_cell.angle_alpha   90.00
_cell.angle_beta   90.00
_cell.angle_gamma   90.00
#
_symmetry.space_group_name_H-M   'P 1'
#
loop_
_entity.id
_entity.type
_entity.pdbx_description
1 polymer ?
#
loop_
_entity_poly.entity_id
_entity_poly.type
_entity_poly.pdbx_seq_one_letter_code
_entity_poly.pdbx_strand_id
1 'polypeptide(L)'
;LLERREQLLEQINFTQGKISALQTQPGEAERIRFAVAAWNDTLAILQKAYAELLVEIKTTSPELADAVSVEPLPLAEVQKMLADSVALVEYFFAKDRLVSWVVDRAQARAVSLPLDRTRLGDSIVQFRRAIQKRASTEVFSRELYDLLIKPVAPLLLQTKQLLIVPHGALHYVPFPALQKADSTYLLDDYALAIAPSATVLGFCYRKGAALPAPIEQNYRVLALGNPDVGNPRLDLPFAEKEIKSLEQTFGELQSFTRKQATYQALLAAKDNAELLHFSCHGVYDEKNPLFSALLLAPENETDDGRLAVHEIFSLKLNTRLVMLSACETGLARVTGGDEVVGLARGFIFAGTPSLIASLWTVDDLATAITVKRFYRYLKAGASKAEALRAAQRFVRDHHNRHPAYWASFGLTGDWR
;
A
#
# COMPACT_ATOMS: atom_id res chain seq x y z
N LEU A 1 -14.01 24.94 12.97
CA LEU A 1 -13.08 23.82 12.65
C LEU A 1 -12.76 23.77 11.15
N LEU A 2 -13.75 23.77 10.25
CA LEU A 2 -13.51 23.76 8.79
C LEU A 2 -12.75 24.99 8.28
N GLU A 3 -13.10 26.19 8.71
CA GLU A 3 -12.36 27.42 8.35
C GLU A 3 -10.89 27.39 8.84
N ARG A 4 -10.67 26.89 10.06
CA ARG A 4 -9.32 26.69 10.62
C ARG A 4 -8.51 25.65 9.84
N ARG A 5 -9.18 24.64 9.26
CA ARG A 5 -8.58 23.64 8.37
C ARG A 5 -8.11 24.29 7.08
N GLU A 6 -8.94 25.13 6.45
CA GLU A 6 -8.58 25.85 5.23
C GLU A 6 -7.39 26.81 5.45
N GLN A 7 -7.42 27.59 6.54
CA GLN A 7 -6.31 28.49 6.89
C GLN A 7 -4.97 27.76 7.09
N LEU A 8 -4.99 26.61 7.76
CA LEU A 8 -3.78 25.81 7.95
C LEU A 8 -3.26 25.22 6.63
N LEU A 9 -4.15 24.77 5.74
CA LEU A 9 -3.75 24.29 4.41
C LEU A 9 -3.11 25.40 3.57
N GLU A 10 -3.69 26.60 3.55
CA GLU A 10 -3.09 27.74 2.84
C GLU A 10 -1.69 28.07 3.36
N GLN A 11 -1.50 28.07 4.68
CA GLN A 11 -0.19 28.31 5.29
C GLN A 11 0.81 27.21 4.94
N ILE A 12 0.38 25.94 4.91
CA ILE A 12 1.21 24.80 4.54
C ILE A 12 1.66 24.92 3.08
N ASN A 13 0.71 25.13 2.16
CA ASN A 13 0.99 25.26 0.73
C ASN A 13 1.90 26.46 0.44
N PHE A 14 1.65 27.60 1.07
CA PHE A 14 2.53 28.77 0.99
C PHE A 14 3.95 28.44 1.46
N THR A 15 4.08 27.76 2.60
CA THR A 15 5.39 27.40 3.16
C THR A 15 6.15 26.43 2.24
N GLN A 16 5.47 25.43 1.67
CA GLN A 16 6.05 24.50 0.70
C GLN A 16 6.49 25.21 -0.57
N GLY A 17 5.68 26.14 -1.08
CA GLY A 17 6.05 26.99 -2.22
C GLY A 17 7.33 27.80 -1.97
N LYS A 18 7.51 28.35 -0.76
CA LYS A 18 8.75 29.04 -0.36
C LYS A 18 9.95 28.12 -0.32
N ILE A 19 9.80 26.91 0.21
CA ILE A 19 10.88 25.91 0.25
C ILE A 19 11.31 25.54 -1.17
N SER A 20 10.35 25.23 -2.04
CA SER A 20 10.60 24.87 -3.43
C SER A 20 11.32 26.00 -4.18
N ALA A 21 10.84 27.25 -4.05
CA ALA A 21 11.47 28.41 -4.66
C ALA A 21 12.93 28.61 -4.19
N LEU A 22 13.20 28.49 -2.88
CA LEU A 22 14.55 28.62 -2.33
C LEU A 22 15.51 27.55 -2.83
N GLN A 23 15.03 26.32 -3.03
CA GLN A 23 15.87 25.22 -3.53
C GLN A 23 16.27 25.38 -4.99
N THR A 24 15.53 26.18 -5.76
CA THR A 24 15.84 26.50 -7.16
C THR A 24 16.69 27.76 -7.35
N GLN A 25 16.91 28.55 -6.29
CA GLN A 25 17.67 29.80 -6.38
C GLN A 25 19.19 29.56 -6.53
N PRO A 26 19.86 30.27 -7.46
CA PRO A 26 21.32 30.32 -7.49
C PRO A 26 21.86 31.17 -6.34
N GLY A 27 22.76 30.63 -5.52
CA GLY A 27 23.36 31.36 -4.39
C GLY A 27 24.25 30.52 -3.47
N GLU A 28 24.73 31.13 -2.39
CA GLU A 28 25.56 30.48 -1.37
C GLU A 28 24.82 29.30 -0.73
N ALA A 29 25.29 28.08 -1.01
CA ALA A 29 24.64 26.83 -0.62
C ALA A 29 24.41 26.71 0.90
N GLU A 30 25.19 27.40 1.72
CA GLU A 30 25.04 27.38 3.18
C GLU A 30 23.90 28.29 3.66
N ARG A 31 23.79 29.52 3.13
CA ARG A 31 22.67 30.42 3.44
C ARG A 31 21.32 29.86 2.98
N ILE A 32 21.28 29.27 1.78
CA ILE A 32 20.08 28.59 1.26
C ILE A 32 19.71 27.43 2.17
N ARG A 33 20.68 26.63 2.63
CA ARG A 33 20.43 25.52 3.57
C ARG A 33 19.82 25.98 4.89
N PHE A 34 20.34 27.05 5.50
CA PHE A 34 19.78 27.60 6.74
C PHE A 34 18.36 28.14 6.55
N ALA A 35 18.10 28.88 5.46
CA ALA A 35 16.77 29.39 5.17
C ALA A 35 15.76 28.26 4.92
N VAL A 36 16.14 27.25 4.14
CA VAL A 36 15.33 26.05 3.90
C VAL A 36 15.07 25.30 5.20
N ALA A 37 16.05 25.18 6.10
CA ALA A 37 15.86 24.54 7.40
C ALA A 37 14.80 25.27 8.26
N ALA A 38 14.86 26.60 8.33
CA ALA A 38 13.88 27.40 9.09
C ALA A 38 12.44 27.27 8.54
N TRP A 39 12.29 27.27 7.22
CA TRP A 39 10.98 27.01 6.60
C TRP A 39 10.49 25.58 6.81
N ASN A 40 11.39 24.59 6.81
CA ASN A 40 11.04 23.21 7.15
C ASN A 40 10.56 23.06 8.60
N ASP A 41 11.16 23.78 9.55
CA ASP A 41 10.69 23.78 10.95
C ASP A 41 9.30 24.41 11.06
N THR A 42 9.06 25.51 10.35
CA THR A 42 7.74 26.16 10.28
C THR A 42 6.71 25.22 9.66
N LEU A 43 7.05 24.57 8.55
CA LEU A 43 6.21 23.58 7.88
C LEU A 43 5.83 22.44 8.83
N ALA A 44 6.80 21.91 9.58
CA ALA A 44 6.56 20.82 10.52
C ALA A 44 5.59 21.22 11.65
N ILE A 45 5.66 22.46 12.14
CA ILE A 45 4.73 23.00 13.14
C ILE A 45 3.31 23.10 12.57
N LEU A 46 3.17 23.66 11.36
CA LEU A 46 1.87 23.81 10.69
C LEU A 46 1.23 22.46 10.38
N GLN A 47 2.02 21.51 9.86
CA GLN A 47 1.57 20.14 9.59
C GLN A 47 1.11 19.43 10.86
N LYS A 48 1.84 19.59 11.97
CA LYS A 48 1.44 19.04 13.27
C LYS A 48 0.12 19.64 13.75
N ALA A 49 -0.03 20.96 13.70
CA ALA A 49 -1.28 21.64 14.08
C ALA A 49 -2.46 21.19 13.21
N TYR A 50 -2.23 20.96 11.91
CA TYR A 50 -3.23 20.42 11.01
C TYR A 50 -3.60 18.97 11.33
N ALA A 51 -2.62 18.12 11.63
CA ALA A 51 -2.86 16.74 12.03
C ALA A 51 -3.68 16.66 13.33
N GLU A 52 -3.36 17.49 14.33
CA GLU A 52 -4.13 17.60 15.58
C GLU A 52 -5.56 18.08 15.32
N LEU A 53 -5.74 19.08 14.45
CA LEU A 53 -7.07 19.55 14.04
C LEU A 53 -7.88 18.46 13.33
N LEU A 54 -7.24 17.62 12.50
CA LEU A 54 -7.93 16.49 11.86
C LEU A 54 -8.39 15.45 12.88
N VAL A 55 -7.63 15.22 13.95
CA VAL A 55 -8.06 14.38 15.08
C VAL A 55 -9.25 15.01 15.80
N GLU A 56 -9.21 16.31 16.06
CA GLU A 56 -10.30 17.06 16.69
C GLU A 56 -11.59 17.03 15.85
N ILE A 57 -11.49 17.22 14.54
CA ILE A 57 -12.62 17.10 13.61
C ILE A 57 -13.18 15.68 13.63
N LYS A 58 -12.31 14.66 13.64
CA LYS A 58 -12.70 13.25 13.69
C LYS A 58 -13.43 12.86 14.98
N THR A 59 -13.06 13.44 16.13
CA THR A 59 -13.74 13.16 17.41
C THR A 59 -15.06 13.92 17.57
N THR A 60 -15.29 14.98 16.80
CA THR A 60 -16.51 15.81 16.87
C THR A 60 -17.49 15.59 15.71
N SER A 61 -17.12 14.87 14.64
CA SER A 61 -18.01 14.54 13.52
C SER A 61 -18.47 13.07 13.55
N PRO A 62 -19.78 12.81 13.74
CA PRO A 62 -20.34 11.45 13.77
C PRO A 62 -20.06 10.63 12.50
N GLU A 63 -20.12 11.25 11.32
CA GLU A 63 -19.87 10.59 10.01
C GLU A 63 -18.40 10.15 9.82
N LEU A 64 -17.46 10.76 10.56
CA LEU A 64 -16.02 10.43 10.53
C LEU A 64 -15.59 9.61 11.76
N ALA A 65 -16.37 9.62 12.84
CA ALA A 65 -16.16 8.79 14.02
C ALA A 65 -16.25 7.30 13.66
N ASP A 66 -17.21 6.89 12.82
CA ASP A 66 -17.32 5.51 12.31
C ASP A 66 -16.10 5.06 11.49
N ALA A 67 -15.37 6.01 10.88
CA ALA A 67 -14.14 5.75 10.15
C ALA A 67 -12.91 5.61 11.06
N VAL A 68 -12.99 6.04 12.33
CA VAL A 68 -11.85 6.07 13.26
C VAL A 68 -12.04 5.08 14.41
N SER A 69 -13.29 4.86 14.84
CA SER A 69 -13.69 3.77 15.73
C SER A 69 -14.55 2.79 14.94
N VAL A 70 -13.91 1.82 14.30
CA VAL A 70 -14.67 0.69 13.76
C VAL A 70 -14.87 -0.29 14.91
N GLU A 71 -16.13 -0.56 15.25
CA GLU A 71 -16.44 -1.62 16.21
C GLU A 71 -15.77 -2.92 15.77
N PRO A 72 -15.10 -3.65 16.69
CA PRO A 72 -14.48 -4.92 16.34
C PRO A 72 -15.49 -5.85 15.68
N LEU A 73 -15.14 -6.36 14.49
CA LEU A 73 -16.03 -7.26 13.76
C LEU A 73 -16.18 -8.57 14.55
N PRO A 74 -17.40 -9.01 14.91
CA PRO A 74 -17.58 -10.25 15.65
C PRO A 74 -17.04 -11.45 14.86
N LEU A 75 -16.51 -12.46 15.56
CA LEU A 75 -15.95 -13.67 14.94
C LEU A 75 -16.92 -14.31 13.93
N ALA A 76 -18.20 -14.41 14.27
CA ALA A 76 -19.21 -14.98 13.39
C ALA A 76 -19.32 -14.24 12.04
N GLU A 77 -19.15 -12.92 12.04
CA GLU A 77 -19.14 -12.11 10.82
C GLU A 77 -17.85 -12.31 10.02
N VAL A 78 -16.70 -12.43 10.69
CA VAL A 78 -15.44 -12.83 10.03
C VAL A 78 -15.62 -14.18 9.34
N GLN A 79 -16.14 -15.19 10.02
CA GLN A 79 -16.33 -16.53 9.47
C GLN A 79 -17.29 -16.56 8.28
N LYS A 80 -18.35 -15.75 8.28
CA LYS A 80 -19.30 -15.63 7.15
C LYS A 80 -18.64 -15.13 5.87
N MET A 81 -17.58 -14.33 5.97
CA MET A 81 -16.86 -13.80 4.81
C MET A 81 -15.93 -14.83 4.17
N LEU A 82 -15.54 -15.87 4.90
CA LEU A 82 -14.56 -16.87 4.46
C LEU A 82 -15.27 -18.03 3.74
N ALA A 83 -14.88 -18.27 2.49
CA ALA A 83 -15.24 -19.51 1.79
C ALA A 83 -14.39 -20.68 2.33
N ASP A 84 -14.79 -21.92 2.03
CA ASP A 84 -14.17 -23.13 2.60
C ASP A 84 -12.66 -23.25 2.31
N SER A 85 -12.18 -22.63 1.22
CA SER A 85 -10.77 -22.60 0.83
C SER A 85 -10.03 -21.33 1.28
N VAL A 86 -10.62 -20.52 2.16
CA VAL A 86 -10.08 -19.25 2.64
C VAL A 86 -9.87 -19.34 4.15
N ALA A 87 -8.67 -18.99 4.61
CA ALA A 87 -8.38 -18.86 6.04
C ALA A 87 -7.74 -17.51 6.33
N LEU A 88 -8.00 -16.99 7.53
CA LEU A 88 -7.41 -15.79 8.08
C LEU A 88 -6.46 -16.16 9.21
N VAL A 89 -5.26 -15.58 9.19
CA VAL A 89 -4.29 -15.66 10.29
C VAL A 89 -4.08 -14.27 10.84
N GLU A 90 -4.49 -14.06 12.08
CA GLU A 90 -4.31 -12.81 12.81
C GLU A 90 -3.23 -12.97 13.86
N TYR A 91 -2.30 -12.02 13.89
CA TYR A 91 -1.17 -12.00 14.81
C TYR A 91 -1.34 -10.90 15.85
N PHE A 92 -0.94 -11.19 17.09
CA PHE A 92 -0.82 -10.19 18.14
C PHE A 92 0.42 -10.44 19.00
N PHE A 93 1.19 -9.38 19.24
CA PHE A 93 2.32 -9.42 20.17
C PHE A 93 1.84 -9.10 21.57
N ALA A 94 1.78 -10.12 22.41
CA ALA A 94 1.77 -9.91 23.85
C ALA A 94 3.22 -9.69 24.34
N LYS A 95 3.38 -9.45 25.66
CA LYS A 95 4.66 -9.03 26.24
C LYS A 95 5.82 -10.01 25.99
N ASP A 96 5.56 -11.31 26.06
CA ASP A 96 6.56 -12.39 26.02
C ASP A 96 6.24 -13.48 24.97
N ARG A 97 5.20 -13.26 24.15
CA ARG A 97 4.67 -14.26 23.23
C ARG A 97 4.00 -13.65 22.01
N LEU A 98 4.06 -14.39 20.91
CA LEU A 98 3.21 -14.18 19.75
C LEU A 98 1.97 -15.05 19.91
N VAL A 99 0.79 -14.45 19.74
CA VAL A 99 -0.47 -15.18 19.61
C VAL A 99 -0.90 -15.09 18.16
N SER A 100 -1.29 -16.23 17.59
CA SER A 100 -1.78 -16.37 16.23
C SER A 100 -3.15 -17.02 16.25
N TRP A 101 -4.18 -16.33 15.77
CA TRP A 101 -5.49 -16.91 15.56
C TRP A 101 -5.64 -17.34 14.11
N VAL A 102 -5.94 -18.61 13.90
CA VAL A 102 -6.37 -19.14 12.60
C VAL A 102 -7.89 -19.21 12.62
N VAL A 103 -8.51 -18.51 11.69
CA VAL A 103 -9.96 -18.48 11.50
C VAL A 103 -10.27 -19.01 10.12
N ASP A 104 -11.10 -20.05 10.07
CA ASP A 104 -11.75 -20.52 8.85
C ASP A 104 -13.27 -20.41 9.02
N ARG A 105 -14.03 -20.82 8.00
CA ARG A 105 -15.49 -20.75 8.02
C ARG A 105 -16.14 -21.51 9.18
N ALA A 106 -15.51 -22.57 9.68
CA ALA A 106 -16.06 -23.49 10.67
C ALA A 106 -15.51 -23.27 12.09
N GLN A 107 -14.25 -22.86 12.23
CA GLN A 107 -13.58 -22.77 13.53
C GLN A 107 -12.62 -21.57 13.63
N ALA A 108 -12.34 -21.21 14.87
CA ALA A 108 -11.24 -20.34 15.25
C ALA A 108 -10.35 -21.06 16.26
N ARG A 109 -9.03 -21.02 16.04
CA ARG A 109 -8.02 -21.67 16.89
C ARG A 109 -6.89 -20.70 17.16
N ALA A 110 -6.50 -20.58 18.42
CA ALA A 110 -5.35 -19.80 18.82
C ALA A 110 -4.13 -20.72 19.00
N VAL A 111 -2.99 -20.31 18.46
CA VAL A 111 -1.68 -20.88 18.70
C VAL A 111 -0.83 -19.80 19.37
N SER A 112 -0.13 -20.14 20.44
CA SER A 112 0.73 -19.17 21.14
C SER A 112 2.14 -19.73 21.28
N LEU A 113 3.12 -18.88 21.02
CA LEU A 113 4.54 -19.22 21.07
C LEU A 113 5.30 -18.18 21.90
N PRO A 114 6.15 -18.60 22.84
CA PRO A 114 7.11 -17.70 23.46
C PRO A 114 7.99 -17.06 22.38
N LEU A 115 8.03 -15.74 22.34
CA LEU A 115 8.79 -15.02 21.32
C LEU A 115 9.22 -13.64 21.82
N ASP A 116 10.50 -13.35 21.63
CA ASP A 116 11.06 -12.03 21.88
C ASP A 116 10.74 -11.10 20.69
N ARG A 117 10.00 -10.02 20.97
CA ARG A 117 9.60 -9.02 19.98
C ARG A 117 10.80 -8.33 19.31
N THR A 118 11.87 -8.09 20.05
CA THR A 118 13.09 -7.44 19.55
C THR A 118 13.79 -8.35 18.55
N ARG A 119 14.01 -9.62 18.93
CA ARG A 119 14.66 -10.60 18.06
C ARG A 119 13.92 -10.80 16.74
N LEU A 120 12.59 -10.89 16.80
CA LEU A 120 11.79 -11.00 15.59
C LEU A 120 11.88 -9.72 14.74
N GLY A 121 11.80 -8.54 15.37
CA GLY A 121 12.00 -7.26 14.68
C GLY A 121 13.33 -7.20 13.92
N ASP A 122 14.43 -7.62 14.56
CA ASP A 122 15.75 -7.71 13.93
C ASP A 122 15.75 -8.67 12.74
N SER A 123 15.13 -9.84 12.88
CA SER A 123 15.03 -10.84 11.81
C SER A 123 14.29 -10.29 10.58
N ILE A 124 13.21 -9.53 10.80
CA ILE A 124 12.45 -8.86 9.74
C ILE A 124 13.31 -7.80 9.05
N VAL A 125 14.03 -6.98 9.82
CA VAL A 125 14.94 -5.95 9.28
C VAL A 125 16.03 -6.59 8.43
N GLN A 126 16.68 -7.66 8.92
CA GLN A 126 17.72 -8.36 8.17
C GLN A 126 17.17 -9.02 6.90
N PHE A 127 15.99 -9.65 6.97
CA PHE A 127 15.35 -10.25 5.81
C PHE A 127 15.11 -9.22 4.71
N ARG A 128 14.52 -8.07 5.06
CA ARG A 128 14.27 -6.98 4.11
C ARG A 128 15.55 -6.41 3.54
N ARG A 129 16.57 -6.20 4.39
CA ARG A 129 17.87 -5.70 3.96
C ARG A 129 18.54 -6.67 2.98
N ALA A 130 18.45 -7.98 3.24
CA ALA A 130 18.97 -9.01 2.34
C ALA A 130 18.26 -8.98 0.99
N ILE A 131 16.92 -8.86 0.98
CA ILE A 131 16.13 -8.70 -0.23
C ILE A 131 16.58 -7.47 -1.03
N GLN A 132 16.60 -6.29 -0.40
CA GLN A 132 16.95 -5.02 -1.06
C GLN A 132 18.38 -5.03 -1.62
N LYS A 133 19.32 -5.65 -0.90
CA LYS A 133 20.71 -5.80 -1.34
C LYS A 133 20.93 -6.95 -2.32
N ARG A 134 19.88 -7.69 -2.68
CA ARG A 134 19.96 -8.87 -3.55
C ARG A 134 20.94 -9.93 -3.00
N ALA A 135 21.03 -10.03 -1.67
CA ALA A 135 21.86 -11.00 -0.95
C ALA A 135 21.06 -12.27 -0.63
N SER A 136 21.72 -13.34 -0.19
CA SER A 136 21.01 -14.57 0.19
C SER A 136 19.97 -14.29 1.28
N THR A 137 18.77 -14.82 1.07
CA THR A 137 17.60 -14.58 1.94
C THR A 137 17.14 -15.83 2.68
N GLU A 138 17.69 -17.00 2.36
CA GLU A 138 17.16 -18.31 2.78
C GLU A 138 17.12 -18.47 4.30
N VAL A 139 18.18 -18.06 5.01
CA VAL A 139 18.27 -18.17 6.47
C VAL A 139 17.16 -17.35 7.15
N PHE A 140 17.04 -16.07 6.81
CA PHE A 140 16.05 -15.18 7.41
C PHE A 140 14.62 -15.54 6.99
N SER A 141 14.44 -15.95 5.74
CA SER A 141 13.16 -16.39 5.20
C SER A 141 12.64 -17.64 5.91
N ARG A 142 13.51 -18.64 6.12
CA ARG A 142 13.17 -19.88 6.84
C ARG A 142 12.94 -19.64 8.32
N GLU A 143 13.75 -18.81 8.98
CA GLU A 143 13.53 -18.43 10.39
C GLU A 143 12.15 -17.79 10.57
N LEU A 144 11.79 -16.83 9.71
CA LEU A 144 10.48 -16.19 9.76
C LEU A 144 9.34 -17.16 9.41
N TYR A 145 9.51 -18.07 8.45
CA TYR A 145 8.53 -19.11 8.16
C TYR A 145 8.29 -20.03 9.36
N ASP A 146 9.36 -20.51 9.99
CA ASP A 146 9.32 -21.42 11.14
C ASP A 146 8.64 -20.76 12.36
N LEU A 147 8.81 -19.45 12.52
CA LEU A 147 8.19 -18.68 13.61
C LEU A 147 6.73 -18.32 13.34
N LEU A 148 6.37 -17.98 12.09
CA LEU A 148 5.09 -17.34 11.78
C LEU A 148 4.06 -18.28 11.15
N ILE A 149 4.49 -19.21 10.29
CA ILE A 149 3.58 -20.01 9.46
C ILE A 149 3.58 -21.48 9.87
N LYS A 150 4.75 -22.09 10.06
CA LYS A 150 4.86 -23.50 10.45
C LYS A 150 4.00 -23.89 11.67
N PRO A 151 3.89 -23.07 12.73
CA PRO A 151 3.09 -23.43 13.91
C PRO A 151 1.59 -23.54 13.62
N VAL A 152 1.11 -22.81 12.61
CA VAL A 152 -0.30 -22.77 12.19
C VAL A 152 -0.57 -23.60 10.93
N ALA A 153 0.45 -24.08 10.23
CA ALA A 153 0.32 -24.84 8.98
C ALA A 153 -0.61 -26.07 9.07
N PRO A 154 -0.66 -26.86 10.16
CA PRO A 154 -1.63 -27.96 10.29
C PRO A 154 -3.10 -27.53 10.24
N LEU A 155 -3.38 -26.26 10.53
CA LEU A 155 -4.72 -25.67 10.47
C LEU A 155 -5.06 -25.09 9.09
N LEU A 156 -4.12 -25.08 8.15
CA LEU A 156 -4.24 -24.45 6.82
C LEU A 156 -4.33 -25.48 5.67
N LEU A 157 -4.51 -26.77 5.97
CA LEU A 157 -4.38 -27.86 4.97
C LEU A 157 -5.35 -27.75 3.78
N GLN A 158 -6.54 -27.16 3.97
CA GLN A 158 -7.54 -26.97 2.91
C GLN A 158 -7.51 -25.56 2.30
N THR A 159 -6.62 -24.69 2.80
CA THR A 159 -6.56 -23.29 2.42
C THR A 159 -5.88 -23.13 1.07
N LYS A 160 -6.47 -22.31 0.19
CA LYS A 160 -5.88 -21.84 -1.07
C LYS A 160 -5.66 -20.33 -1.07
N GLN A 161 -6.48 -19.60 -0.33
CA GLN A 161 -6.33 -18.17 -0.09
C GLN A 161 -6.04 -17.93 1.38
N LEU A 162 -4.89 -17.31 1.67
CA LEU A 162 -4.47 -16.97 3.02
C LEU A 162 -4.56 -15.45 3.22
N LEU A 163 -5.41 -15.03 4.17
CA LEU A 163 -5.55 -13.66 4.61
C LEU A 163 -4.70 -13.45 5.85
N ILE A 164 -3.88 -12.39 5.88
CA ILE A 164 -2.96 -12.14 6.97
C ILE A 164 -3.28 -10.81 7.62
N VAL A 165 -3.52 -10.82 8.93
CA VAL A 165 -3.66 -9.64 9.76
C VAL A 165 -2.41 -9.54 10.64
N PRO A 166 -1.36 -8.83 10.20
CA PRO A 166 -0.14 -8.66 10.96
C PRO A 166 -0.32 -7.63 12.08
N HIS A 167 0.60 -7.67 13.05
CA HIS A 167 0.70 -6.68 14.14
C HIS A 167 2.16 -6.21 14.26
N GLY A 168 2.36 -4.93 14.52
CA GLY A 168 3.64 -4.26 14.67
C GLY A 168 4.56 -4.47 13.46
N ALA A 169 5.79 -4.92 13.73
CA ALA A 169 6.81 -5.14 12.71
C ALA A 169 6.41 -6.19 11.65
N LEU A 170 5.40 -7.03 11.91
CA LEU A 170 4.93 -8.03 10.94
C LEU A 170 4.32 -7.43 9.68
N HIS A 171 3.84 -6.17 9.74
CA HIS A 171 3.38 -5.45 8.55
C HIS A 171 4.48 -5.33 7.48
N TYR A 172 5.75 -5.42 7.89
CA TYR A 172 6.90 -5.28 7.01
C TYR A 172 7.39 -6.61 6.41
N VAL A 173 6.77 -7.74 6.76
CA VAL A 173 7.19 -9.06 6.28
C VAL A 173 6.70 -9.28 4.85
N PRO A 174 7.59 -9.59 3.88
CA PRO A 174 7.16 -10.06 2.58
C PRO A 174 6.75 -11.53 2.68
N PHE A 175 5.54 -11.76 3.20
CA PHE A 175 4.97 -13.10 3.39
C PHE A 175 5.10 -14.04 2.17
N PRO A 176 4.88 -13.58 0.92
CA PRO A 176 5.10 -14.41 -0.28
C PRO A 176 6.51 -15.02 -0.36
N ALA A 177 7.52 -14.36 0.18
CA ALA A 177 8.91 -14.78 0.14
C ALA A 177 9.36 -15.63 1.34
N LEU A 178 8.47 -15.97 2.27
CA LEU A 178 8.77 -16.90 3.35
C LEU A 178 8.93 -18.31 2.80
N GLN A 179 10.01 -18.99 3.18
CA GLN A 179 10.45 -20.23 2.57
C GLN A 179 10.33 -21.40 3.54
N LYS A 180 9.78 -22.51 3.06
CA LYS A 180 9.74 -23.80 3.75
C LYS A 180 11.11 -24.47 3.77
N ALA A 181 11.23 -25.52 4.58
CA ALA A 181 12.44 -26.35 4.65
C ALA A 181 12.80 -27.03 3.31
N ASP A 182 11.81 -27.30 2.45
CA ASP A 182 11.97 -27.87 1.11
C ASP A 182 12.33 -26.82 0.02
N SER A 183 12.62 -25.59 0.43
CA SER A 183 12.93 -24.44 -0.42
C SER A 183 11.75 -23.87 -1.24
N THR A 184 10.53 -24.41 -1.11
CA THR A 184 9.35 -23.80 -1.72
C THR A 184 8.85 -22.61 -0.91
N TYR A 185 8.20 -21.64 -1.56
CA TYR A 185 7.77 -20.39 -0.93
C TYR A 185 6.31 -20.47 -0.48
N LEU A 186 5.92 -19.63 0.47
CA LEU A 186 4.52 -19.48 0.89
C LEU A 186 3.60 -19.12 -0.29
N LEU A 187 4.12 -18.34 -1.24
CA LEU A 187 3.47 -18.01 -2.51
C LEU A 187 3.10 -19.25 -3.34
N ASP A 188 3.84 -20.36 -3.23
CA ASP A 188 3.54 -21.58 -3.97
C ASP A 188 2.29 -22.28 -3.42
N ASP A 189 1.99 -22.12 -2.13
CA ASP A 189 0.86 -22.78 -1.48
C ASP A 189 -0.41 -21.91 -1.53
N TYR A 190 -0.28 -20.59 -1.34
CA TYR A 190 -1.41 -19.68 -1.13
C TYR A 190 -1.39 -18.44 -2.02
N ALA A 191 -2.56 -18.04 -2.49
CA ALA A 191 -2.83 -16.65 -2.86
C ALA A 191 -2.96 -15.82 -1.57
N LEU A 192 -2.29 -14.66 -1.52
CA LEU A 192 -2.11 -13.89 -0.28
C LEU A 192 -2.79 -12.53 -0.38
N ALA A 193 -3.41 -12.10 0.73
CA ALA A 193 -3.84 -10.73 0.94
C ALA A 193 -3.62 -10.34 2.40
N ILE A 194 -3.38 -9.06 2.64
CA ILE A 194 -3.09 -8.50 3.95
C ILE A 194 -4.22 -7.55 4.35
N ALA A 195 -4.49 -7.41 5.64
CA ALA A 195 -5.33 -6.33 6.14
C ALA A 195 -4.79 -5.77 7.45
N PRO A 196 -4.98 -4.47 7.74
CA PRO A 196 -4.56 -3.89 9.01
C PRO A 196 -5.27 -4.48 10.23
N SER A 197 -6.50 -4.95 10.05
CA SER A 197 -7.28 -5.68 11.05
C SER A 197 -8.37 -6.50 10.37
N ALA A 198 -8.91 -7.51 11.05
CA ALA A 198 -10.09 -8.25 10.57
C ALA A 198 -11.30 -7.33 10.35
N THR A 199 -11.41 -6.27 11.16
CA THR A 199 -12.46 -5.26 11.01
C THR A 199 -12.33 -4.46 9.73
N VAL A 200 -11.12 -3.96 9.40
CA VAL A 200 -10.87 -3.26 8.12
C VAL A 200 -11.09 -4.19 6.94
N LEU A 201 -10.67 -5.46 7.06
CA LEU A 201 -10.95 -6.46 6.03
C LEU A 201 -12.45 -6.64 5.79
N GLY A 202 -13.27 -6.69 6.84
CA GLY A 202 -14.73 -6.76 6.72
C GLY A 202 -15.35 -5.53 6.08
N PHE A 203 -14.82 -4.34 6.38
CA PHE A 203 -15.18 -3.11 5.68
C PHE A 203 -14.87 -3.21 4.18
N CYS A 204 -13.64 -3.59 3.82
CA CYS A 204 -13.22 -3.79 2.43
C CYS A 204 -14.10 -4.82 1.71
N TYR A 205 -14.38 -5.96 2.34
CA TYR A 205 -15.19 -7.03 1.78
C TYR A 205 -16.62 -6.58 1.46
N ARG A 206 -17.28 -5.88 2.40
CA ARG A 206 -18.63 -5.35 2.17
C ARG A 206 -18.63 -4.29 1.08
N LYS A 207 -17.63 -3.41 1.07
CA LYS A 207 -17.51 -2.36 0.05
C LYS A 207 -17.31 -2.95 -1.34
N GLY A 208 -16.44 -3.96 -1.47
CA GLY A 208 -16.22 -4.67 -2.74
C GLY A 208 -17.45 -5.43 -3.23
N ALA A 209 -18.26 -5.99 -2.32
CA ALA A 209 -19.52 -6.65 -2.65
C ALA A 209 -20.63 -5.67 -3.07
N ALA A 210 -20.59 -4.43 -2.60
CA ALA A 210 -21.56 -3.38 -2.96
C ALA A 210 -21.27 -2.74 -4.33
N LEU A 211 -20.04 -2.84 -4.82
CA LEU A 211 -19.68 -2.32 -6.15
C LEU A 211 -20.23 -3.23 -7.26
N PRO A 212 -20.83 -2.67 -8.34
CA PRO A 212 -21.28 -3.44 -9.48
C PRO A 212 -20.18 -4.35 -10.02
N ALA A 213 -20.54 -5.59 -10.38
CA ALA A 213 -19.60 -6.48 -11.05
C ALA A 213 -19.27 -5.93 -12.44
N PRO A 214 -18.00 -6.01 -12.88
CA PRO A 214 -17.63 -5.59 -14.23
C PRO A 214 -18.33 -6.48 -15.27
N ILE A 215 -18.89 -5.87 -16.31
CA ILE A 215 -19.50 -6.60 -17.42
C ILE A 215 -18.37 -7.26 -18.22
N GLU A 216 -18.38 -8.59 -18.32
CA GLU A 216 -17.39 -9.38 -19.09
C GLU A 216 -15.91 -9.06 -18.76
N GLN A 217 -15.60 -8.67 -17.51
CA GLN A 217 -14.25 -8.26 -17.10
C GLN A 217 -13.69 -7.08 -17.93
N ASN A 218 -14.57 -6.28 -18.55
CA ASN A 218 -14.22 -5.03 -19.18
C ASN A 218 -14.24 -3.92 -18.12
N TYR A 219 -13.07 -3.62 -17.58
CA TYR A 219 -12.89 -2.60 -16.56
C TYR A 219 -12.64 -1.24 -17.19
N ARG A 220 -13.27 -0.20 -16.64
CA ARG A 220 -12.89 1.19 -16.88
C ARG A 220 -11.64 1.53 -16.08
N VAL A 221 -10.55 1.86 -16.77
CA VAL A 221 -9.25 2.11 -16.14
C VAL A 221 -8.91 3.59 -16.21
N LEU A 222 -8.50 4.16 -15.08
CA LEU A 222 -7.82 5.45 -15.02
C LEU A 222 -6.37 5.24 -14.62
N ALA A 223 -5.43 5.73 -15.42
CA ALA A 223 -4.01 5.50 -15.19
C ALA A 223 -3.21 6.82 -15.24
N LEU A 224 -2.44 7.08 -14.19
CA LEU A 224 -1.51 8.22 -14.11
C LEU A 224 -0.09 7.67 -14.06
N GLY A 225 0.73 8.03 -15.05
CA GLY A 225 2.07 7.44 -15.21
C GLY A 225 3.15 8.48 -15.51
N ASN A 226 4.33 8.29 -14.92
CA ASN A 226 5.49 9.16 -15.11
C ASN A 226 5.18 10.68 -15.02
N PRO A 227 4.59 11.20 -13.94
CA PRO A 227 4.27 12.63 -13.86
C PRO A 227 5.54 13.50 -13.97
N ASP A 228 5.43 14.64 -14.66
CA ASP A 228 6.55 15.58 -14.81
C ASP A 228 6.61 16.51 -13.59
N VAL A 229 7.51 16.19 -12.66
CA VAL A 229 7.72 16.93 -11.41
C VAL A 229 8.82 17.99 -11.52
N GLY A 230 9.25 18.33 -12.75
CA GLY A 230 10.29 19.34 -12.98
C GLY A 230 11.72 18.90 -12.63
N ASN A 231 11.93 17.61 -12.32
CA ASN A 231 13.24 17.04 -12.05
C ASN A 231 13.47 15.78 -12.90
N PRO A 232 14.31 15.84 -13.95
CA PRO A 232 14.57 14.71 -14.84
C PRO A 232 15.14 13.45 -14.14
N ARG A 233 15.71 13.58 -12.94
CA ARG A 233 16.18 12.43 -12.15
C ARG A 233 15.04 11.59 -11.55
N LEU A 234 13.83 12.15 -11.51
CA LEU A 234 12.62 11.48 -11.05
C LEU A 234 11.76 11.01 -12.23
N ASP A 235 12.29 11.06 -13.46
CA ASP A 235 11.60 10.50 -14.61
C ASP A 235 11.60 8.97 -14.54
N LEU A 236 10.41 8.39 -14.74
CA LEU A 236 10.14 6.97 -14.75
C LEU A 236 9.77 6.52 -16.18
N PRO A 237 10.71 6.41 -17.13
CA PRO A 237 10.39 6.08 -18.52
C PRO A 237 9.71 4.71 -18.69
N PHE A 238 9.93 3.79 -17.74
CA PHE A 238 9.23 2.50 -17.73
C PHE A 238 7.76 2.62 -17.29
N ALA A 239 7.39 3.65 -16.51
CA ALA A 239 6.00 3.92 -16.18
C ALA A 239 5.17 4.24 -17.43
N GLU A 240 5.71 4.95 -18.42
CA GLU A 240 5.02 5.16 -19.70
C GLU A 240 4.82 3.85 -20.49
N LYS A 241 5.80 2.94 -20.44
CA LYS A 241 5.67 1.62 -21.05
C LYS A 241 4.61 0.78 -20.33
N GLU A 242 4.49 0.96 -19.02
CA GLU A 242 3.45 0.33 -18.21
C GLU A 242 2.06 0.81 -18.65
N ILE A 243 1.84 2.13 -18.76
CA ILE A 243 0.60 2.70 -19.28
C ILE A 243 0.24 2.15 -20.67
N LYS A 244 1.20 2.11 -21.61
CA LYS A 244 1.01 1.51 -22.94
C LYS A 244 0.60 0.05 -22.88
N SER A 245 1.06 -0.70 -21.89
CA SER A 245 0.65 -2.10 -21.71
C SER A 245 -0.79 -2.23 -21.21
N LEU A 246 -1.29 -1.25 -20.46
CA LEU A 246 -2.68 -1.18 -20.03
C LEU A 246 -3.61 -0.85 -21.20
N GLU A 247 -3.21 0.08 -22.08
CA GLU A 247 -3.93 0.42 -23.32
C GLU A 247 -4.12 -0.81 -24.23
N GLN A 248 -3.13 -1.70 -24.26
CA GLN A 248 -3.21 -2.97 -25.00
C GLN A 248 -4.09 -4.01 -24.29
N THR A 249 -4.30 -3.86 -22.98
CA THR A 249 -5.01 -4.83 -22.15
C THR A 249 -6.49 -4.46 -22.03
N PHE A 250 -6.84 -3.18 -21.87
CA PHE A 250 -8.21 -2.73 -21.60
C PHE A 250 -8.77 -1.91 -22.76
N GLY A 251 -10.06 -2.11 -23.07
CA GLY A 251 -10.75 -1.36 -24.13
C GLY A 251 -11.20 0.03 -23.70
N GLU A 252 -11.48 0.21 -22.40
CA GLU A 252 -11.89 1.48 -21.80
C GLU A 252 -10.81 1.96 -20.83
N LEU A 253 -9.88 2.78 -21.34
CA LEU A 253 -8.80 3.34 -20.55
C LEU A 253 -8.64 4.83 -20.82
N GLN A 254 -8.61 5.60 -19.74
CA GLN A 254 -8.18 6.99 -19.73
C GLN A 254 -6.82 7.07 -19.04
N SER A 255 -5.84 7.70 -19.68
CA SER A 255 -4.51 7.85 -19.10
C SER A 255 -3.96 9.24 -19.22
N PHE A 256 -3.18 9.62 -18.21
CA PHE A 256 -2.46 10.87 -18.16
C PHE A 256 -0.98 10.60 -17.87
N THR A 257 -0.10 11.23 -18.64
CA THR A 257 1.35 11.08 -18.47
C THR A 257 2.07 12.41 -18.47
N ARG A 258 3.29 12.44 -17.90
CA ARG A 258 4.13 13.64 -17.86
C ARG A 258 3.33 14.81 -17.26
N LYS A 259 3.32 15.97 -17.93
CA LYS A 259 2.62 17.19 -17.48
C LYS A 259 1.10 17.04 -17.33
N GLN A 260 0.49 16.02 -17.95
CA GLN A 260 -0.95 15.82 -17.87
C GLN A 260 -1.37 15.03 -16.63
N ALA A 261 -0.43 14.34 -15.96
CA ALA A 261 -0.72 13.50 -14.80
C ALA A 261 -0.85 14.35 -13.52
N THR A 262 -1.83 15.24 -13.49
CA THR A 262 -2.09 16.20 -12.41
C THR A 262 -3.13 15.69 -11.42
N TYR A 263 -3.23 16.32 -10.24
CA TYR A 263 -4.26 16.02 -9.25
C TYR A 263 -5.68 16.31 -9.78
N GLN A 264 -5.83 17.36 -10.58
CA GLN A 264 -7.08 17.84 -11.15
C GLN A 264 -7.55 16.89 -12.25
N ALA A 265 -6.63 16.34 -13.05
CA ALA A 265 -6.93 15.28 -14.00
C ALA A 265 -7.47 14.02 -13.30
N LEU A 266 -6.89 13.65 -12.14
CA LEU A 266 -7.42 12.59 -11.29
C LEU A 266 -8.84 12.93 -10.79
N LEU A 267 -9.05 14.12 -10.23
CA LEU A 267 -10.37 14.53 -9.71
C LEU A 267 -11.46 14.50 -10.79
N ALA A 268 -11.14 14.94 -12.01
CA ALA A 268 -12.07 14.99 -13.11
C ALA A 268 -12.46 13.60 -13.65
N ALA A 269 -11.58 12.60 -13.52
CA ALA A 269 -11.77 11.29 -14.14
C ALA A 269 -12.10 10.14 -13.17
N LYS A 270 -11.77 10.28 -11.87
CA LYS A 270 -11.83 9.18 -10.89
C LYS A 270 -13.22 8.53 -10.74
N ASP A 271 -14.29 9.28 -10.95
CA ASP A 271 -15.66 8.82 -10.69
C ASP A 271 -16.15 7.78 -11.70
N ASN A 272 -15.52 7.73 -12.89
CA ASN A 272 -15.84 6.75 -13.92
C ASN A 272 -14.91 5.52 -13.89
N ALA A 273 -13.91 5.50 -13.00
CA ALA A 273 -12.89 4.46 -12.98
C ALA A 273 -13.24 3.31 -12.02
N GLU A 274 -13.07 2.07 -12.49
CA GLU A 274 -13.14 0.87 -11.65
C GLU A 274 -11.76 0.41 -11.21
N LEU A 275 -10.74 0.65 -12.04
CA LEU A 275 -9.34 0.41 -11.70
C LEU A 275 -8.59 1.73 -11.76
N LEU A 276 -7.92 2.08 -10.68
CA LEU A 276 -7.08 3.26 -10.61
C LEU A 276 -5.62 2.85 -10.50
N HIS A 277 -4.79 3.34 -11.40
CA HIS A 277 -3.40 2.93 -11.51
C HIS A 277 -2.47 4.13 -11.42
N PHE A 278 -1.57 4.11 -10.45
CA PHE A 278 -0.53 5.10 -10.27
C PHE A 278 0.84 4.45 -10.49
N SER A 279 1.55 4.97 -11.48
CA SER A 279 2.97 4.67 -11.72
C SER A 279 3.78 5.96 -11.59
N CYS A 280 3.91 6.41 -10.36
CA CYS A 280 4.61 7.64 -9.97
C CYS A 280 5.42 7.39 -8.69
N HIS A 281 6.37 8.28 -8.41
CA HIS A 281 7.04 8.30 -7.11
C HIS A 281 6.05 8.61 -6.00
N GLY A 282 6.41 8.18 -4.78
CA GLY A 282 5.77 8.75 -3.61
C GLY A 282 6.77 8.95 -2.49
N VAL A 283 6.42 9.84 -1.59
CA VAL A 283 7.27 10.37 -0.55
C VAL A 283 6.65 10.03 0.79
N TYR A 284 7.46 9.44 1.66
CA TYR A 284 7.07 9.15 3.03
C TYR A 284 7.56 10.25 3.97
N ASP A 285 6.65 10.82 4.75
CA ASP A 285 6.96 11.77 5.82
C ASP A 285 6.87 11.05 7.17
N GLU A 286 8.04 10.76 7.76
CA GLU A 286 8.14 10.04 9.04
C GLU A 286 7.60 10.86 10.22
N LYS A 287 7.69 12.19 10.16
CA LYS A 287 7.27 13.06 11.26
C LYS A 287 5.76 13.29 11.20
N ASN A 288 5.23 13.45 9.99
CA ASN A 288 3.82 13.73 9.75
C ASN A 288 3.25 12.80 8.65
N PRO A 289 2.91 11.53 8.96
CA PRO A 289 2.48 10.55 7.96
C PRO A 289 1.30 10.97 7.09
N LEU A 290 0.42 11.86 7.58
CA LEU A 290 -0.70 12.44 6.82
C LEU A 290 -0.26 13.32 5.63
N PHE A 291 1.00 13.77 5.60
CA PHE A 291 1.60 14.55 4.52
C PHE A 291 2.51 13.72 3.60
N SER A 292 2.59 12.41 3.84
CA SER A 292 3.09 11.48 2.83
C SER A 292 2.24 11.62 1.57
N ALA A 293 2.84 11.53 0.40
CA ALA A 293 2.17 11.88 -0.85
C ALA A 293 2.61 11.02 -2.03
N LEU A 294 1.74 10.90 -3.03
CA LEU A 294 2.14 10.56 -4.39
C LEU A 294 2.55 11.84 -5.12
N LEU A 295 3.65 11.78 -5.88
CA LEU A 295 4.09 12.93 -6.67
C LEU A 295 3.40 12.88 -8.03
N LEU A 296 2.65 13.94 -8.33
CA LEU A 296 1.95 14.21 -9.57
C LEU A 296 2.56 15.44 -10.27
N ALA A 297 2.12 15.74 -11.49
CA ALA A 297 2.56 16.94 -12.18
C ALA A 297 1.82 18.16 -11.59
N PRO A 298 2.51 19.27 -11.29
CA PRO A 298 1.85 20.51 -10.91
C PRO A 298 1.08 21.08 -12.12
N GLU A 299 -0.14 21.55 -11.90
CA GLU A 299 -0.92 22.18 -12.96
C GLU A 299 -0.46 23.62 -13.26
N ASN A 300 0.06 24.32 -12.24
CA ASN A 300 0.52 25.70 -12.31
C ASN A 300 1.60 25.98 -11.24
N GLU A 301 2.15 27.20 -11.20
CA GLU A 301 3.24 27.58 -10.28
C GLU A 301 2.86 27.54 -8.78
N THR A 302 1.57 27.49 -8.45
CA THR A 302 1.06 27.44 -7.07
C THR A 302 0.63 26.04 -6.62
N ASP A 303 0.56 25.10 -7.56
CA ASP A 303 0.27 23.69 -7.30
C ASP A 303 1.58 22.98 -6.91
N ASP A 304 1.58 22.30 -5.77
CA ASP A 304 2.76 21.60 -5.27
C ASP A 304 3.00 20.25 -5.97
N GLY A 305 2.06 19.82 -6.83
CA GLY A 305 2.12 18.56 -7.56
C GLY A 305 2.05 17.34 -6.64
N ARG A 306 1.36 17.44 -5.49
CA ARG A 306 1.26 16.34 -4.53
C ARG A 306 -0.17 15.86 -4.41
N LEU A 307 -0.32 14.55 -4.23
CA LEU A 307 -1.54 13.93 -3.72
C LEU A 307 -1.22 13.36 -2.34
N ALA A 308 -1.44 14.17 -1.31
CA ALA A 308 -1.14 13.84 0.08
C ALA A 308 -2.20 12.92 0.70
N VAL A 309 -1.81 12.14 1.71
CA VAL A 309 -2.70 11.22 2.43
C VAL A 309 -3.94 11.92 2.96
N HIS A 310 -3.83 13.12 3.53
CA HIS A 310 -4.98 13.88 4.02
C HIS A 310 -5.97 14.30 2.91
N GLU A 311 -5.49 14.50 1.68
CA GLU A 311 -6.34 14.79 0.52
C GLU A 311 -7.03 13.52 0.04
N ILE A 312 -6.28 12.40 -0.01
CA ILE A 312 -6.83 11.08 -0.33
C ILE A 312 -7.99 10.74 0.62
N PHE A 313 -7.85 10.99 1.92
CA PHE A 313 -8.93 10.78 2.90
C PHE A 313 -10.22 11.56 2.59
N SER A 314 -10.11 12.67 1.86
CA SER A 314 -11.27 13.49 1.47
C SER A 314 -11.87 13.06 0.13
N LEU A 315 -11.20 12.16 -0.61
CA LEU A 315 -11.72 11.64 -1.87
C LEU A 315 -12.90 10.70 -1.62
N LYS A 316 -13.81 10.66 -2.59
CA LYS A 316 -14.84 9.63 -2.72
C LYS A 316 -14.52 8.81 -3.96
N LEU A 317 -14.13 7.56 -3.76
CA LEU A 317 -13.77 6.61 -4.81
C LEU A 317 -14.82 5.51 -4.90
N ASN A 318 -15.19 5.18 -6.14
CA ASN A 318 -15.99 4.00 -6.49
C ASN A 318 -15.14 2.96 -7.25
N THR A 319 -13.83 2.94 -6.96
CA THR A 319 -12.86 2.06 -7.61
C THR A 319 -12.82 0.71 -6.89
N ARG A 320 -12.67 -0.39 -7.64
CA ARG A 320 -12.52 -1.77 -7.14
C ARG A 320 -11.08 -2.09 -6.73
N LEU A 321 -10.11 -1.36 -7.28
CA LEU A 321 -8.69 -1.55 -7.01
C LEU A 321 -7.92 -0.25 -7.27
N VAL A 322 -7.00 0.06 -6.36
CA VAL A 322 -5.93 1.03 -6.60
C VAL A 322 -4.60 0.26 -6.69
N MET A 323 -3.81 0.51 -7.73
CA MET A 323 -2.46 -0.04 -7.92
C MET A 323 -1.44 1.09 -7.78
N LEU A 324 -0.46 0.91 -6.90
CA LEU A 324 0.68 1.81 -6.67
C LEU A 324 1.96 1.11 -7.13
N SER A 325 2.30 1.25 -8.42
CA SER A 325 3.32 0.44 -9.11
C SER A 325 4.76 0.91 -8.85
N ALA A 326 4.99 2.22 -8.86
CA ALA A 326 6.32 2.82 -8.72
C ALA A 326 6.48 3.65 -7.43
N CYS A 327 5.50 3.56 -6.52
CA CYS A 327 5.52 4.31 -5.29
C CYS A 327 6.46 3.61 -4.31
N GLU A 328 7.58 4.24 -3.95
CA GLU A 328 8.50 3.77 -2.90
C GLU A 328 7.88 3.84 -1.48
N THR A 329 6.56 3.96 -1.40
CA THR A 329 5.81 4.45 -0.26
C THR A 329 5.37 3.39 0.73
N GLY A 330 5.55 2.11 0.42
CA GLY A 330 4.87 1.06 1.17
C GLY A 330 5.42 0.76 2.54
N LEU A 331 6.75 0.76 2.74
CA LEU A 331 7.33 0.13 3.95
C LEU A 331 8.77 0.55 4.29
N ALA A 332 9.35 1.58 3.66
CA ALA A 332 10.82 1.78 3.62
C ALA A 332 11.54 1.76 4.98
N ARG A 333 10.89 2.12 6.11
CA ARG A 333 11.46 2.00 7.45
C ARG A 333 10.50 1.27 8.38
N VAL A 334 11.01 0.26 9.09
CA VAL A 334 10.28 -0.43 10.16
C VAL A 334 10.10 0.58 11.30
N THR A 335 8.92 1.19 11.40
CA THR A 335 8.56 2.03 12.56
C THR A 335 7.96 1.15 13.66
N GLY A 336 8.07 1.61 14.92
CA GLY A 336 7.70 0.82 16.11
C GLY A 336 6.20 0.60 16.34
N GLY A 337 5.33 1.07 15.44
CA GLY A 337 3.87 1.00 15.58
C GLY A 337 3.17 0.37 14.37
N ASP A 338 1.87 0.10 14.52
CA ASP A 338 0.93 -0.38 13.48
C ASP A 338 0.64 0.69 12.39
N GLU A 339 1.57 1.62 12.19
CA GLU A 339 1.42 2.86 11.43
C GLU A 339 1.82 2.73 9.95
N VAL A 340 2.07 1.52 9.45
CA VAL A 340 2.41 1.19 8.05
C VAL A 340 1.46 1.76 6.98
N VAL A 341 0.38 2.44 7.36
CA VAL A 341 -0.85 2.45 6.58
C VAL A 341 -1.35 3.87 6.33
N GLY A 342 -0.48 4.85 6.05
CA GLY A 342 -0.90 6.22 5.68
C GLY A 342 -1.67 6.23 4.34
N LEU A 343 -0.98 5.92 3.24
CA LEU A 343 -1.61 5.85 1.91
C LEU A 343 -2.60 4.71 1.80
N ALA A 344 -2.28 3.55 2.37
CA ALA A 344 -3.17 2.40 2.29
C ALA A 344 -4.49 2.62 3.05
N ARG A 345 -4.46 3.23 4.24
CA ARG A 345 -5.71 3.64 4.92
C ARG A 345 -6.36 4.73 4.10
N GLY A 346 -5.62 5.76 3.69
CA GLY A 346 -6.14 6.86 2.88
C GLY A 346 -7.01 6.36 1.73
N PHE A 347 -6.48 5.47 0.88
CA PHE A 347 -7.22 4.91 -0.25
C PHE A 347 -8.39 3.99 0.16
N ILE A 348 -8.21 3.15 1.17
CA ILE A 348 -9.30 2.29 1.67
C ILE A 348 -10.49 3.14 2.17
N PHE A 349 -10.20 4.18 2.95
CA PHE A 349 -11.20 5.13 3.45
C PHE A 349 -11.80 5.98 2.33
N ALA A 350 -10.99 6.41 1.36
CA ALA A 350 -11.46 7.09 0.15
C ALA A 350 -12.48 6.23 -0.61
N GLY A 351 -12.34 4.91 -0.57
CA GLY A 351 -13.40 3.98 -0.92
C GLY A 351 -13.00 2.79 -1.77
N THR A 352 -11.71 2.59 -2.06
CA THR A 352 -11.32 1.35 -2.72
C THR A 352 -11.36 0.18 -1.73
N PRO A 353 -11.96 -0.97 -2.06
CA PRO A 353 -11.90 -2.14 -1.20
C PRO A 353 -10.51 -2.80 -1.23
N SER A 354 -9.69 -2.49 -2.24
CA SER A 354 -8.42 -3.18 -2.47
C SER A 354 -7.31 -2.23 -2.92
N LEU A 355 -6.10 -2.49 -2.46
CA LEU A 355 -4.89 -1.77 -2.83
C LEU A 355 -3.76 -2.75 -3.12
N ILE A 356 -3.03 -2.55 -4.20
CA ILE A 356 -1.74 -3.21 -4.42
C ILE A 356 -0.65 -2.14 -4.36
N ALA A 357 0.38 -2.38 -3.55
CA ALA A 357 1.50 -1.46 -3.41
C ALA A 357 2.82 -2.23 -3.25
N SER A 358 3.92 -1.60 -3.64
CA SER A 358 5.26 -2.17 -3.46
C SER A 358 5.82 -1.91 -2.06
N LEU A 359 6.57 -2.88 -1.54
CA LEU A 359 7.17 -2.91 -0.20
C LEU A 359 8.59 -2.28 -0.17
N TRP A 360 9.22 -2.10 -1.34
CA TRP A 360 10.54 -1.50 -1.54
C TRP A 360 10.69 -1.03 -3.00
N THR A 361 11.73 -0.25 -3.27
CA THR A 361 12.14 0.11 -4.65
C THR A 361 12.53 -1.14 -5.42
N VAL A 362 11.79 -1.42 -6.48
CA VAL A 362 11.93 -2.64 -7.31
C VAL A 362 12.69 -2.29 -8.58
N ASP A 363 13.28 -3.31 -9.21
CA ASP A 363 13.76 -3.21 -10.59
C ASP A 363 12.62 -2.85 -11.56
N ASP A 364 12.82 -1.81 -12.37
CA ASP A 364 11.81 -1.26 -13.28
C ASP A 364 11.24 -2.31 -14.26
N LEU A 365 12.09 -3.20 -14.78
CA LEU A 365 11.66 -4.23 -15.72
C LEU A 365 10.81 -5.28 -15.02
N ALA A 366 11.22 -5.71 -13.82
CA ALA A 366 10.44 -6.66 -13.03
C ALA A 366 9.06 -6.10 -12.64
N THR A 367 8.99 -4.81 -12.28
CA THR A 367 7.72 -4.10 -12.03
C THR A 367 6.83 -4.11 -13.26
N ALA A 368 7.35 -3.68 -14.42
CA ALA A 368 6.58 -3.64 -15.66
C ALA A 368 6.05 -5.04 -16.07
N ILE A 369 6.85 -6.10 -15.88
CA ILE A 369 6.41 -7.49 -16.12
C ILE A 369 5.31 -7.88 -15.12
N THR A 370 5.48 -7.56 -13.83
CA THR A 370 4.51 -7.88 -12.78
C THR A 370 3.17 -7.23 -13.06
N VAL A 371 3.14 -5.92 -13.30
CA VAL A 371 1.91 -5.16 -13.56
C VAL A 371 1.21 -5.64 -14.82
N LYS A 372 1.97 -5.82 -15.92
CA LYS A 372 1.41 -6.35 -17.17
C LYS A 372 0.79 -7.72 -16.98
N ARG A 373 1.46 -8.63 -16.25
CA ARG A 373 0.94 -9.98 -16.00
C ARG A 373 -0.26 -9.95 -15.07
N PHE A 374 -0.21 -9.17 -14.00
CA PHE A 374 -1.30 -8.99 -13.05
C PHE A 374 -2.59 -8.59 -13.77
N TYR A 375 -2.58 -7.50 -14.54
CA TYR A 375 -3.79 -7.03 -15.21
C TYR A 375 -4.29 -8.00 -16.29
N ARG A 376 -3.40 -8.73 -16.97
CA ARG A 376 -3.82 -9.79 -17.91
C ARG A 376 -4.54 -10.93 -17.20
N TYR A 377 -4.07 -11.37 -16.04
CA TYR A 377 -4.74 -12.41 -15.26
C TYR A 377 -6.05 -11.92 -14.65
N LEU A 378 -6.08 -10.67 -14.16
CA LEU A 378 -7.31 -10.04 -13.67
C LEU A 378 -8.38 -9.95 -14.77
N LYS A 379 -8.00 -9.48 -15.97
CA LYS A 379 -8.91 -9.43 -17.13
C LYS A 379 -9.38 -10.83 -17.56
N ALA A 380 -8.55 -11.85 -17.38
CA ALA A 380 -8.93 -13.24 -17.64
C ALA A 380 -9.86 -13.86 -16.58
N GLY A 381 -10.26 -13.09 -15.56
CA GLY A 381 -11.22 -13.52 -14.53
C GLY A 381 -10.60 -14.11 -13.27
N ALA A 382 -9.27 -14.05 -13.11
CA ALA A 382 -8.65 -14.41 -11.85
C ALA A 382 -9.00 -13.39 -10.74
N SER A 383 -9.06 -13.86 -9.49
CA SER A 383 -9.22 -12.96 -8.35
C SER A 383 -8.01 -12.03 -8.21
N LYS A 384 -8.15 -10.91 -7.50
CA LYS A 384 -7.03 -9.98 -7.26
C LYS A 384 -5.81 -10.69 -6.65
N ALA A 385 -6.03 -11.54 -5.65
CA ALA A 385 -4.94 -12.27 -5.00
C ALA A 385 -4.31 -13.34 -5.91
N GLU A 386 -5.11 -14.08 -6.68
CA GLU A 386 -4.56 -15.09 -7.60
C GLU A 386 -3.87 -14.45 -8.81
N ALA A 387 -4.39 -13.35 -9.34
CA ALA A 387 -3.76 -12.57 -10.39
C ALA A 387 -2.38 -12.05 -9.95
N LEU A 388 -2.27 -11.54 -8.72
CA LEU A 388 -0.99 -11.10 -8.16
C LEU A 388 -0.05 -12.29 -7.99
N ARG A 389 -0.53 -13.39 -7.39
CA ARG A 389 0.28 -14.61 -7.21
C ARG A 389 0.82 -15.14 -8.53
N ALA A 390 -0.01 -15.24 -9.56
CA ALA A 390 0.38 -15.72 -10.87
C ALA A 390 1.41 -14.78 -11.55
N ALA A 391 1.28 -13.46 -11.36
CA ALA A 391 2.26 -12.50 -11.84
C ALA A 391 3.61 -12.64 -11.12
N GLN A 392 3.61 -12.78 -9.80
CA GLN A 392 4.83 -12.97 -8.99
C GLN A 392 5.55 -14.26 -9.37
N ARG A 393 4.81 -15.38 -9.51
CA ARG A 393 5.38 -16.65 -9.98
C ARG A 393 5.96 -16.53 -11.39
N PHE A 394 5.26 -15.84 -12.30
CA PHE A 394 5.76 -15.61 -13.65
C PHE A 394 7.13 -14.91 -13.63
N VAL A 395 7.28 -13.83 -12.86
CA VAL A 395 8.53 -13.07 -12.75
C VAL A 395 9.62 -13.92 -12.09
N ARG A 396 9.29 -14.66 -11.02
CA ARG A 396 10.24 -15.59 -10.37
C ARG A 396 10.80 -16.62 -11.37
N ASP A 397 9.91 -17.24 -12.13
CA ASP A 397 10.24 -18.41 -12.94
C ASP A 397 10.88 -18.03 -14.29
N HIS A 398 10.55 -16.85 -14.84
CA HIS A 398 10.95 -16.44 -16.20
C HIS A 398 11.86 -15.20 -16.26
N HIS A 399 12.00 -14.45 -15.17
CA HIS A 399 12.84 -13.25 -15.14
C HIS A 399 13.97 -13.38 -14.11
N ASN A 400 13.65 -13.53 -12.82
CA ASN A 400 14.67 -13.70 -11.79
C ASN A 400 14.11 -14.37 -10.53
N ARG A 401 14.77 -15.44 -10.07
CA ARG A 401 14.33 -16.22 -8.89
C ARG A 401 14.50 -15.48 -7.56
N HIS A 402 15.35 -14.46 -7.50
CA HIS A 402 15.61 -13.74 -6.25
C HIS A 402 14.36 -12.94 -5.81
N PRO A 403 13.90 -13.02 -4.54
CA PRO A 403 12.67 -12.37 -4.07
C PRO A 403 12.57 -10.87 -4.32
N ALA A 404 13.71 -10.17 -4.42
CA ALA A 404 13.77 -8.75 -4.75
C ALA A 404 12.98 -8.35 -6.01
N TYR A 405 12.84 -9.27 -6.97
CA TYR A 405 12.19 -8.99 -8.26
C TYR A 405 10.70 -9.34 -8.29
N TRP A 406 10.22 -10.25 -7.41
CA TRP A 406 8.85 -10.76 -7.51
C TRP A 406 8.05 -10.66 -6.21
N ALA A 407 8.68 -10.55 -5.05
CA ALA A 407 7.98 -10.49 -3.76
C ALA A 407 7.69 -9.06 -3.27
N SER A 408 7.88 -8.07 -4.15
CA SER A 408 7.80 -6.65 -3.80
C SER A 408 6.37 -6.15 -3.66
N PHE A 409 5.38 -6.74 -4.30
CA PHE A 409 3.99 -6.28 -4.23
C PHE A 409 3.19 -7.02 -3.18
N GLY A 410 2.44 -6.27 -2.37
CA GLY A 410 1.44 -6.77 -1.44
C GLY A 410 0.04 -6.30 -1.82
N LEU A 411 -0.94 -7.20 -1.73
CA LEU A 411 -2.36 -6.87 -1.84
C LEU A 411 -2.93 -6.62 -0.45
N THR A 412 -3.57 -5.48 -0.26
CA THR A 412 -4.26 -5.09 0.98
C THR A 412 -5.77 -4.99 0.74
N GLY A 413 -6.58 -5.54 1.65
CA GLY A 413 -8.04 -5.44 1.62
C GLY A 413 -8.74 -6.62 0.96
N ASP A 414 -9.80 -6.36 0.20
CA ASP A 414 -10.59 -7.40 -0.46
C ASP A 414 -9.75 -8.13 -1.51
N TRP A 415 -9.67 -9.45 -1.39
CA TRP A 415 -8.77 -10.30 -2.17
C TRP A 415 -9.41 -10.84 -3.45
N ARG A 416 -10.73 -10.70 -3.57
CA ARG A 416 -11.56 -11.32 -4.62
C ARG A 416 -11.39 -10.66 -5.99
#